data_AF-A0A847ISD7-F1
#
_entry.id   AF-A0A847ISD7-F1
#
_cell.length_a   1.000
_cell.length_b   1.000
_cell.length_c   1.000
_cell.angle_alpha   90.00
_cell.angle_beta   90.00
_cell.angle_gamma   90.00
#
_symmetry.space_group_name_H-M   'P 1'
#
loop_
_entity.id
_entity.type
_entity.pdbx_description
1 polymer ?
#
loop_
_entity_poly.entity_id
_entity_poly.type
_entity_poly.pdbx_seq_one_letter_code
_entity_poly.pdbx_strand_id
1 'polypeptide(L)'
;MKKAIARYLVLAFVTVIFATCTPKDQVDIDNLPEYQAYGVYNNATTLFSYRQYEDQWSVLTYETSYSFRIQNYDQKQVLTISSIPRSVQKGATFTIDVAVYGIDNITPGVKTVTAVRKNDNRLLLLDQENEISYHVFN
;
A
#
# COMPACT_ATOMS: atom_id res chain seq x y z
N MET A 1 2.39 -66.84 33.22
CA MET A 1 1.54 -66.29 34.30
C MET A 1 1.29 -64.81 34.05
N LYS A 2 0.05 -64.37 34.32
CA LYS A 2 -0.57 -63.01 34.29
C LYS A 2 0.43 -61.88 34.68
N LYS A 3 0.44 -60.66 34.12
CA LYS A 3 -0.57 -59.55 34.05
C LYS A 3 0.00 -58.49 33.06
N ALA A 4 -0.68 -57.92 32.06
CA ALA A 4 -1.79 -56.95 32.01
C ALA A 4 -1.48 -55.51 32.51
N ILE A 5 -1.57 -54.54 31.56
CA ILE A 5 -1.96 -53.11 31.67
C ILE A 5 -0.84 -52.18 32.23
N ALA A 6 -0.39 -51.12 31.55
CA ALA A 6 -1.18 -49.91 31.31
C ALA A 6 -0.70 -49.07 30.12
N ARG A 7 -1.70 -48.58 29.37
CA ARG A 7 -1.63 -47.52 28.37
C ARG A 7 -1.39 -46.17 29.06
N TYR A 8 -0.46 -45.36 28.57
CA TYR A 8 -0.60 -43.90 28.60
C TYR A 8 0.01 -43.32 27.33
N LEU A 9 -0.85 -43.21 26.32
CA LEU A 9 -0.63 -42.37 25.15
C LEU A 9 -0.84 -40.93 25.62
N VAL A 10 0.23 -40.21 25.93
CA VAL A 10 0.15 -38.77 26.24
C VAL A 10 -0.03 -38.04 24.90
N LEU A 11 -1.29 -37.83 24.53
CA LEU A 11 -1.66 -36.98 23.42
C LEU A 11 -1.42 -35.52 23.85
N ALA A 12 -0.26 -34.98 23.51
CA ALA A 12 -0.01 -33.55 23.65
C ALA A 12 -0.91 -32.81 22.65
N PHE A 13 -2.02 -32.24 23.14
CA PHE A 13 -2.81 -31.28 22.40
C PHE A 13 -1.94 -30.05 22.15
N VAL A 14 -1.35 -29.96 20.96
CA VAL A 14 -0.83 -28.71 20.42
C VAL A 14 -2.06 -27.87 20.08
N THR A 15 -2.52 -27.06 21.04
CA THR A 15 -3.44 -25.97 20.76
C THR A 15 -2.69 -24.96 19.92
N VAL A 16 -2.85 -25.07 18.59
CA VAL A 16 -2.60 -23.96 17.67
C VAL A 16 -3.60 -22.88 18.05
N ILE A 17 -3.13 -21.86 18.76
CA ILE A 17 -3.88 -20.62 18.95
C ILE A 17 -3.88 -19.96 17.58
N PHE A 18 -4.93 -20.21 16.80
CA PHE A 18 -5.26 -19.33 15.69
C PHE A 18 -5.49 -17.96 16.30
N ALA A 19 -4.52 -17.06 16.14
CA ALA A 19 -4.78 -15.64 16.31
C ALA A 19 -5.95 -15.32 15.39
N THR A 20 -7.13 -15.15 15.98
CA THR A 20 -8.32 -14.75 15.26
C THR A 20 -8.01 -13.39 14.67
N CYS A 21 -7.80 -13.34 13.36
CA CYS A 21 -7.68 -12.11 12.61
C CYS A 21 -8.94 -11.30 12.92
N THR A 22 -8.81 -10.23 13.69
CA THR A 22 -9.94 -9.40 14.08
C THR A 22 -10.53 -8.79 12.81
N PRO A 23 -11.87 -8.81 12.59
CA PRO A 23 -12.49 -8.25 11.39
C PRO A 23 -12.21 -6.76 11.18
N LYS A 24 -11.67 -6.10 12.22
CA LYS A 24 -11.28 -4.69 12.21
C LYS A 24 -10.09 -4.37 11.29
N ASP A 25 -9.34 -5.39 10.87
CA ASP A 25 -8.18 -5.22 9.98
C ASP A 25 -8.49 -5.49 8.50
N GLN A 26 -9.73 -5.92 8.17
CA GLN A 26 -10.17 -5.97 6.79
C GLN A 26 -10.61 -4.57 6.37
N VAL A 27 -9.68 -3.80 5.79
CA VAL A 27 -10.07 -2.66 4.97
C VAL A 27 -10.90 -3.19 3.82
N ASP A 28 -12.13 -2.69 3.72
CA ASP A 28 -12.96 -2.90 2.55
C ASP A 28 -12.38 -2.08 1.39
N ILE A 29 -11.32 -2.63 0.80
CA ILE A 29 -10.57 -2.06 -0.31
C ILE A 29 -11.45 -1.76 -1.52
N ASP A 30 -12.60 -2.42 -1.64
CA ASP A 30 -13.54 -2.16 -2.73
C ASP A 30 -14.35 -0.87 -2.52
N ASN A 31 -14.52 -0.43 -1.28
CA ASN A 31 -15.30 0.75 -0.91
C ASN A 31 -14.48 2.02 -0.64
N LEU A 32 -13.19 2.05 -1.02
CA LEU A 32 -12.40 3.29 -0.95
C LEU A 32 -12.89 4.36 -1.95
N PRO A 33 -12.72 5.66 -1.63
CA PRO A 33 -13.11 6.74 -2.52
C PRO A 33 -12.48 6.64 -3.91
N GLU A 34 -13.26 6.94 -4.95
CA GLU A 34 -12.72 7.11 -6.29
C GLU A 34 -12.10 8.50 -6.41
N TYR A 35 -10.77 8.56 -6.48
CA TYR A 35 -10.07 9.81 -6.69
C TYR A 35 -10.04 10.16 -8.20
N GLN A 36 -10.51 11.35 -8.54
CA GLN A 36 -10.56 11.79 -9.94
C GLN A 36 -9.17 12.13 -10.50
N ALA A 37 -8.26 12.57 -9.63
CA ALA A 37 -6.87 12.86 -9.94
C ALA A 37 -5.92 11.87 -9.25
N TYR A 38 -4.73 11.77 -9.81
CA TYR A 38 -3.60 11.13 -9.14
C TYR A 38 -3.04 12.07 -8.05
N GLY A 39 -2.41 11.49 -7.04
CA GLY A 39 -1.96 12.25 -5.88
C GLY A 39 -1.87 11.42 -4.62
N VAL A 40 -1.85 12.12 -3.48
CA VAL A 40 -1.79 11.55 -2.15
C VAL A 40 -2.95 12.10 -1.34
N TYR A 41 -3.67 11.21 -0.67
CA TYR A 41 -4.90 11.50 0.02
C TYR A 41 -4.86 10.90 1.43
N ASN A 42 -5.51 11.56 2.39
CA ASN A 42 -5.90 10.96 3.65
C ASN A 42 -7.42 10.90 3.69
N ASN A 43 -7.99 9.71 3.49
CA ASN A 43 -9.42 9.53 3.31
C ASN A 43 -9.99 10.48 2.23
N ALA A 44 -10.97 11.32 2.55
CA ALA A 44 -11.55 12.30 1.62
C ALA A 44 -10.70 13.59 1.46
N THR A 45 -9.62 13.74 2.22
CA THR A 45 -8.77 14.93 2.21
C THR A 45 -7.66 14.78 1.19
N THR A 46 -7.55 15.74 0.27
CA THR A 46 -6.42 15.80 -0.67
C THR A 46 -5.21 16.39 0.04
N LEU A 47 -4.13 15.62 0.16
CA LEU A 47 -2.85 16.10 0.70
C LEU A 47 -2.00 16.70 -0.42
N PHE A 48 -2.00 16.04 -1.57
CA PHE A 48 -1.34 16.48 -2.79
C PHE A 48 -2.10 15.91 -3.98
N SER A 49 -2.29 16.69 -5.04
CA SER A 49 -2.86 16.20 -6.29
C SER A 49 -2.19 16.93 -7.45
N TYR A 50 -2.20 16.33 -8.64
CA TYR A 50 -1.63 16.95 -9.81
C TYR A 50 -2.67 17.23 -10.89
N ARG A 51 -2.40 18.26 -11.68
CA ARG A 51 -3.17 18.65 -12.86
C ARG A 51 -2.48 18.10 -14.10
N GLN A 52 -3.16 17.17 -14.77
CA GLN A 52 -2.68 16.60 -16.01
C GLN A 52 -2.45 17.73 -17.04
N TYR A 53 -1.33 17.65 -17.77
CA TYR A 53 -0.87 18.64 -18.76
C TYR A 53 -0.32 19.96 -18.22
N GLU A 54 -0.54 20.29 -16.95
CA GLU A 54 0.05 21.48 -16.31
C GLU A 54 1.28 21.10 -15.47
N ASP A 55 1.14 20.08 -14.62
CA ASP A 55 2.23 19.59 -13.80
C ASP A 55 3.11 18.64 -14.60
N GLN A 56 4.43 18.75 -14.38
CA GLN A 56 5.38 17.82 -15.00
C GLN A 56 5.36 16.50 -14.26
N TRP A 57 5.23 15.40 -14.98
CA TRP A 57 5.28 14.06 -14.42
C TRP A 57 6.15 13.14 -15.26
N SER A 58 6.75 12.15 -14.62
CA SER A 58 7.54 11.13 -15.29
C SER A 58 7.38 9.76 -14.62
N VAL A 59 7.46 8.72 -15.44
CA VAL A 59 7.58 7.32 -14.99
C VAL A 59 8.96 6.82 -15.40
N LEU A 60 9.79 6.49 -14.42
CA LEU A 60 11.10 5.87 -14.63
C LEU A 60 10.93 4.38 -14.46
N THR A 61 11.10 3.61 -15.54
CA THR A 61 10.89 2.16 -15.53
C THR A 61 12.23 1.44 -15.43
N TYR A 62 12.31 0.47 -14.53
CA TYR A 62 13.42 -0.43 -14.35
C TYR A 62 13.01 -1.86 -14.73
N GLU A 63 13.88 -2.85 -14.54
CA GLU A 63 13.58 -4.23 -14.92
C GLU A 63 12.38 -4.79 -14.13
N THR A 64 12.36 -4.59 -12.81
CA THR A 64 11.38 -5.18 -11.88
C THR A 64 10.44 -4.17 -11.24
N SER A 65 10.77 -2.88 -11.29
CA SER A 65 10.02 -1.81 -10.65
C SER A 65 9.90 -0.57 -11.54
N TYR A 66 9.12 0.41 -11.09
CA TYR A 66 9.10 1.75 -11.62
C TYR A 66 9.01 2.78 -10.50
N SER A 67 9.40 4.01 -10.82
CA SER A 67 9.21 5.19 -9.99
C SER A 67 8.31 6.17 -10.71
N PHE A 68 7.39 6.75 -9.96
CA PHE A 68 6.51 7.81 -10.41
C PHE A 68 6.92 9.12 -9.73
N ARG A 69 7.18 10.15 -10.54
CA ARG A 69 7.59 11.47 -10.06
C ARG A 69 6.65 12.53 -10.60
N ILE A 70 6.26 13.47 -9.74
CA ILE A 70 5.50 14.66 -10.09
C ILE A 70 6.25 15.88 -9.59
N GLN A 71 6.27 16.93 -10.42
CA GLN A 71 6.81 18.24 -10.09
C GLN A 71 5.80 19.32 -10.48
N ASN A 72 5.34 20.05 -9.47
CA ASN A 72 4.57 21.28 -9.65
C ASN A 72 5.54 22.46 -9.52
N TYR A 73 5.80 23.14 -10.65
CA TYR A 73 6.80 24.21 -10.71
C TYR A 73 6.34 25.47 -9.96
N ASP A 74 5.06 25.84 -10.12
CA ASP A 74 4.48 27.06 -9.56
C ASP A 74 4.50 27.05 -8.02
N GLN A 75 4.15 25.89 -7.43
CA GLN A 75 4.15 25.68 -5.99
C GLN A 75 5.52 25.25 -5.44
N LYS A 76 6.50 25.00 -6.33
CA LYS A 76 7.83 24.48 -5.99
C LYS A 76 7.78 23.15 -5.22
N GLN A 77 6.87 22.26 -5.64
CA GLN A 77 6.63 20.99 -5.00
C GLN A 77 7.11 19.82 -5.84
N VAL A 78 7.66 18.80 -5.19
CA VAL A 78 8.05 17.54 -5.84
C VAL A 78 7.59 16.37 -4.98
N LEU A 79 6.95 15.40 -5.61
CA LEU A 79 6.62 14.10 -5.02
C LEU A 79 7.27 13.01 -5.86
N THR A 80 7.96 12.08 -5.22
CA THR A 80 8.48 10.86 -5.85
C THR A 80 8.01 9.65 -5.06
N ILE A 81 7.44 8.68 -5.77
CA ILE A 81 7.06 7.38 -5.22
C ILE A 81 7.83 6.33 -6.02
N SER A 82 8.75 5.64 -5.36
CA SER A 82 9.65 4.68 -5.99
C SER A 82 9.39 3.26 -5.53
N SER A 83 10.06 2.31 -6.19
CA SER A 83 10.05 0.89 -5.83
C SER A 83 8.69 0.22 -6.04
N ILE A 84 7.84 0.75 -6.92
CA ILE A 84 6.56 0.14 -7.27
C ILE A 84 6.83 -1.05 -8.20
N PRO A 85 6.42 -2.29 -7.89
CA PRO A 85 6.64 -3.43 -8.77
C PRO A 85 5.96 -3.23 -10.13
N ARG A 86 6.56 -3.73 -11.22
CA ARG A 86 5.94 -3.63 -12.57
C ARG A 86 4.64 -4.42 -12.72
N SER A 87 4.51 -5.48 -11.93
CA SER A 87 3.30 -6.30 -11.87
C SER A 87 2.87 -6.40 -10.42
N VAL A 88 1.67 -5.89 -10.15
CA VAL A 88 1.09 -5.87 -8.81
C VAL A 88 -0.29 -6.48 -8.91
N GLN A 89 -0.54 -7.48 -8.07
CA GLN A 89 -1.87 -8.07 -7.91
C GLN A 89 -2.67 -7.25 -6.89
N LYS A 90 -3.98 -7.13 -7.09
CA LYS A 90 -4.88 -6.57 -6.07
C LYS A 90 -4.73 -7.35 -4.76
N GLY A 91 -4.62 -6.64 -3.65
CA GLY A 91 -4.40 -7.18 -2.32
C GLY A 91 -2.93 -7.48 -1.99
N ALA A 92 -2.00 -7.34 -2.94
CA ALA A 92 -0.58 -7.53 -2.66
C ALA A 92 -0.02 -6.40 -1.77
N THR A 93 0.77 -6.77 -0.76
CA THR A 93 1.46 -5.83 0.12
C THR A 93 2.95 -5.80 -0.19
N PHE A 94 3.51 -4.59 -0.30
CA PHE A 94 4.93 -4.35 -0.60
C PHE A 94 5.36 -2.98 -0.06
N THR A 95 6.66 -2.70 -0.13
CA THR A 95 7.23 -1.42 0.31
C THR A 95 7.47 -0.48 -0.86
N ILE A 96 7.15 0.79 -0.67
CA ILE A 96 7.51 1.89 -1.58
C ILE A 96 8.37 2.91 -0.84
N ASP A 97 9.15 3.70 -1.59
CA ASP A 97 9.91 4.83 -1.05
C ASP A 97 9.23 6.13 -1.45
N VAL A 98 8.80 6.92 -0.46
CA VAL A 98 8.18 8.24 -0.67
C VAL A 98 9.18 9.33 -0.36
N ALA A 99 9.45 10.21 -1.32
CA ALA A 99 10.27 11.39 -1.15
C ALA A 99 9.48 12.64 -1.55
N VAL A 100 9.58 13.69 -0.73
CA VAL A 100 8.88 14.96 -0.95
C VAL A 100 9.82 16.15 -0.83
N TYR A 101 9.51 17.21 -1.55
CA TYR A 101 10.12 18.53 -1.43
C TYR A 101 9.02 19.59 -1.51
N GLY A 102 8.98 20.53 -0.56
CA GLY A 102 7.97 21.60 -0.52
C GLY A 102 6.56 21.15 -0.15
N ILE A 103 6.39 19.91 0.34
CA ILE A 103 5.11 19.32 0.73
C ILE A 103 5.20 18.91 2.20
N ASP A 104 4.63 19.72 3.10
CA ASP A 104 4.83 19.56 4.55
C ASP A 104 3.84 18.56 5.19
N ASN A 105 2.76 18.23 4.49
CA ASN A 105 1.68 17.37 4.97
C ASN A 105 1.81 15.89 4.54
N ILE A 106 2.95 15.50 3.97
CA ILE A 106 3.27 14.12 3.61
C ILE A 106 4.60 13.75 4.23
N THR A 107 4.61 12.73 5.09
CA THR A 107 5.85 12.27 5.74
C THR A 107 6.66 11.39 4.77
N PRO A 108 7.89 11.79 4.38
CA PRO A 108 8.75 10.97 3.54
C PRO A 108 9.23 9.70 4.27
N GLY A 109 9.71 8.73 3.50
CA GLY A 109 10.31 7.49 3.98
C GLY A 109 9.74 6.25 3.31
N VAL A 110 10.16 5.09 3.80
CA VAL A 110 9.66 3.78 3.37
C VAL A 110 8.24 3.60 3.91
N LYS A 111 7.31 3.18 3.04
CA LYS A 111 5.91 2.91 3.39
C LYS A 111 5.56 1.48 3.00
N THR A 112 4.90 0.76 3.90
CA THR A 112 4.28 -0.52 3.56
C THR A 112 2.89 -0.23 3.02
N VAL A 113 2.62 -0.64 1.78
CA VAL A 113 1.36 -0.37 1.09
C VAL A 113 0.72 -1.63 0.57
N THR A 114 -0.60 -1.64 0.53
CA THR A 114 -1.40 -2.66 -0.14
C THR A 114 -1.98 -2.11 -1.43
N ALA A 115 -1.86 -2.85 -2.52
CA ALA A 115 -2.50 -2.49 -3.78
C ALA A 115 -4.00 -2.74 -3.74
N VAL A 116 -4.78 -1.67 -3.81
CA VAL A 116 -6.23 -1.71 -3.62
C VAL A 116 -6.94 -1.87 -4.96
N ARG A 117 -6.53 -1.09 -5.96
CA ARG A 117 -7.25 -1.02 -7.24
C ARG A 117 -6.28 -0.75 -8.38
N LYS A 118 -6.48 -1.46 -9.49
CA LYS A 118 -5.85 -1.16 -10.77
C LYS A 118 -6.96 -0.95 -11.81
N ASN A 119 -7.17 0.30 -12.21
CA ASN A 119 -8.12 0.67 -13.26
C ASN A 119 -7.35 1.36 -14.39
N ASP A 120 -7.39 0.80 -15.59
CA ASP A 120 -6.62 1.29 -16.74
C ASP A 120 -5.13 1.49 -16.38
N ASN A 121 -4.67 2.74 -16.44
CA ASN A 121 -3.30 3.16 -16.14
C ASN A 121 -3.17 3.80 -14.74
N ARG A 122 -4.06 3.42 -13.81
CA ARG A 122 -4.10 3.95 -12.44
C ARG A 122 -3.93 2.82 -11.45
N LEU A 123 -3.08 3.05 -10.46
CA LEU A 123 -2.87 2.17 -9.32
C LEU A 123 -3.13 2.95 -8.04
N LEU A 124 -4.04 2.42 -7.22
CA LEU A 124 -4.29 2.92 -5.88
C LEU A 124 -3.56 2.01 -4.88
N LEU A 125 -2.68 2.62 -4.10
CA LEU A 125 -1.92 2.00 -3.02
C LEU A 125 -2.39 2.58 -1.69
N LEU A 126 -2.58 1.75 -0.69
CA LEU A 126 -3.00 2.17 0.64
C LEU A 126 -1.92 1.83 1.67
N ASP A 127 -1.42 2.85 2.36
CA ASP A 127 -0.76 2.74 3.64
C ASP A 127 -1.83 2.80 4.73
N GLN A 128 -2.20 1.62 5.23
CA GLN A 128 -3.29 1.47 6.21
C GLN A 128 -2.91 2.01 7.59
N GLU A 129 -1.63 1.96 7.95
CA GLU A 129 -1.14 2.44 9.25
C GLU A 129 -1.33 3.95 9.39
N ASN A 130 -1.07 4.69 8.32
CA ASN A 130 -1.16 6.15 8.30
C ASN A 130 -2.45 6.67 7.65
N GLU A 131 -3.35 5.78 7.23
CA GLU A 131 -4.56 6.09 6.46
C GLU A 131 -4.28 6.93 5.20
N ILE A 132 -3.17 6.65 4.52
CA ILE A 132 -2.71 7.37 3.33
C ILE A 132 -2.94 6.55 2.07
N SER A 133 -3.62 7.16 1.10
CA SER A 133 -3.84 6.61 -0.23
C SER A 133 -2.92 7.30 -1.25
N TYR A 134 -2.15 6.52 -2.01
CA TYR A 134 -1.34 6.99 -3.13
C TYR A 134 -1.97 6.53 -4.44
N HIS A 135 -2.38 7.50 -5.26
CA HIS A 135 -2.98 7.24 -6.56
C HIS A 135 -1.98 7.60 -7.65
N VAL A 136 -1.36 6.59 -8.26
CA VAL A 136 -0.20 6.73 -9.15
C VAL A 136 -0.49 6.17 -10.54
N PHE A 137 0.30 6.58 -11.53
CA PHE A 137 0.29 5.97 -12.85
C PHE A 137 0.89 4.55 -12.77
N ASN A 138 0.36 3.61 -13.57
CA ASN A 138 0.81 2.21 -13.64
C ASN A 138 0.80 1.71 -15.07
#